data_AF-A0AB37KNR1-F1
#
_entry.id   AF-A0AB37KNR1-F1
#
_cell.length_a   1.000
_cell.length_b   1.000
_cell.length_c   1.000
_cell.angle_alpha   90.00
_cell.angle_beta   90.00
_cell.angle_gamma   90.00
#
_symmetry.space_group_name_H-M   'P 1'
#
loop_
_entity.id
_entity.type
_entity.pdbx_description
1 polymer ?
#
loop_
_entity_poly.entity_id
_entity_poly.type
_entity_poly.pdbx_seq_one_letter_code
_entity_poly.pdbx_strand_id
1 'polypeptide(L)'
;MKRQGFIINYLITFASSILVISALGYLLGDMVKDMSTLFSLGKLGLSYRVIMQIAILSFLIAIYTHILFESNFLNEQLFLHKVIAMFFISGLTTAVFIAVFGWFPITSMKGWIGFILSFLICFIVATAGMLYKYKKEEQRYNACLKEMQKEKPYE
;
A
#
# COMPACT_ATOMS: atom_id res chain seq x y z
N MET A 1 -2.33 -18.54 -3.62
CA MET A 1 -2.61 -17.14 -4.06
C MET A 1 -2.00 -16.98 -5.45
N LYS A 2 -2.78 -16.70 -6.50
CA LYS A 2 -2.22 -16.55 -7.87
C LYS A 2 -1.16 -15.45 -7.85
N ARG A 3 0.10 -15.79 -8.16
CA ARG A 3 1.25 -14.89 -8.18
C ARG A 3 1.05 -13.89 -9.32
N GLN A 4 0.65 -12.66 -9.00
CA GLN A 4 0.55 -11.59 -10.00
C GLN A 4 1.95 -11.13 -10.36
N GLY A 5 2.25 -11.03 -11.67
CA GLY A 5 3.55 -10.57 -12.14
C GLY A 5 3.81 -9.11 -11.78
N PHE A 6 5.09 -8.73 -11.67
CA PHE A 6 5.54 -7.37 -11.34
C PHE A 6 4.78 -6.26 -12.09
N ILE A 7 4.62 -6.43 -13.41
CA ILE A 7 3.93 -5.46 -14.28
C ILE A 7 2.46 -5.28 -13.86
N ILE A 8 1.79 -6.37 -13.45
CA ILE A 8 0.39 -6.33 -13.02
C ILE A 8 0.28 -5.53 -11.71
N ASN A 9 1.17 -5.78 -10.74
CA ASN A 9 1.17 -5.05 -9.48
C ASN A 9 1.42 -3.55 -9.70
N TYR A 10 2.35 -3.21 -10.59
CA TYR A 10 2.60 -1.83 -11.00
C TYR A 10 1.34 -1.18 -11.59
N LEU A 11 0.72 -1.80 -12.59
CA LEU A 11 -0.46 -1.27 -13.28
C LEU A 11 -1.66 -1.11 -12.34
N ILE A 12 -1.89 -2.09 -11.45
CA ILE A 12 -2.98 -2.02 -10.46
C ILE A 12 -2.74 -0.86 -9.48
N THR A 13 -1.52 -0.73 -8.96
CA THR A 13 -1.17 0.34 -8.01
C THR A 13 -1.32 1.71 -8.67
N PHE A 14 -0.83 1.84 -9.90
CA PHE A 14 -0.94 3.08 -10.66
C PHE A 14 -2.39 3.43 -10.99
N ALA A 15 -3.16 2.49 -11.55
CA ALA A 15 -4.55 2.73 -11.94
C ALA A 15 -5.44 3.05 -10.74
N SER A 16 -5.31 2.28 -9.65
CA SER A 16 -6.08 2.54 -8.42
C SER A 16 -5.74 3.90 -7.81
N SER A 17 -4.46 4.27 -7.77
CA SER A 17 -4.02 5.57 -7.26
C SER A 17 -4.56 6.73 -8.10
N ILE A 18 -4.45 6.65 -9.43
CA ILE A 18 -4.97 7.67 -10.34
C ILE A 18 -6.50 7.79 -10.21
N LEU A 19 -7.23 6.69 -10.09
CA LEU A 19 -8.68 6.72 -9.92
C LEU A 19 -9.09 7.42 -8.62
N VAL A 20 -8.46 7.05 -7.50
CA VAL A 20 -8.75 7.66 -6.20
C VAL A 20 -8.40 9.15 -6.21
N ILE A 21 -7.23 9.51 -6.73
CA ILE A 21 -6.79 10.91 -6.81
C ILE A 21 -7.70 11.71 -7.76
N SER A 22 -8.14 11.13 -8.88
CA SER A 22 -9.06 11.81 -9.81
C SER A 22 -10.43 12.03 -9.17
N ALA A 23 -10.95 11.06 -8.42
CA ALA A 23 -12.21 11.21 -7.68
C ALA A 23 -12.08 12.30 -6.60
N LEU A 24 -10.98 12.31 -5.85
CA LEU A 24 -10.70 13.37 -4.86
C LEU A 24 -10.52 14.73 -5.53
N GLY A 25 -9.85 14.81 -6.68
CA GLY A 25 -9.67 16.03 -7.44
C GLY A 25 -11.00 16.58 -7.96
N TYR A 26 -11.91 15.72 -8.41
CA TYR A 26 -13.25 16.14 -8.81
C TYR A 26 -14.09 16.68 -7.65
N LEU A 27 -14.00 16.07 -6.46
CA LEU A 27 -14.79 16.48 -5.29
C LEU A 27 -14.20 17.70 -4.58
N LEU A 28 -12.89 17.72 -4.39
CA LEU A 28 -12.18 18.62 -3.49
C LEU A 28 -11.17 19.54 -4.20
N GLY A 29 -10.81 19.25 -5.45
CA GLY A 29 -9.69 19.90 -6.15
C GLY A 29 -9.74 21.43 -6.14
N ASP A 30 -10.90 22.04 -6.39
CA ASP A 30 -11.03 23.50 -6.37
C ASP A 30 -10.78 24.12 -4.99
N MET A 31 -11.04 23.38 -3.90
CA MET A 31 -10.82 23.85 -2.53
C MET A 31 -9.35 23.76 -2.11
N VAL A 32 -8.58 22.85 -2.73
CA VAL A 32 -7.18 22.58 -2.36
C VAL A 32 -6.17 22.96 -3.44
N LYS A 33 -6.60 23.49 -4.60
CA LYS A 33 -5.72 23.87 -5.71
C LYS A 33 -4.62 24.86 -5.32
N ASP A 34 -4.93 25.78 -4.40
CA ASP A 34 -4.00 26.84 -3.96
C ASP A 34 -3.07 26.33 -2.85
N MET A 35 -3.37 25.17 -2.28
CA MET A 35 -2.62 24.55 -1.18
C MET A 35 -1.79 23.35 -1.65
N SER A 36 -2.17 22.70 -2.75
CA SER A 36 -1.62 21.41 -3.16
C SER A 36 -1.21 21.42 -4.63
N THR A 37 0.08 21.21 -4.90
CA THR A 37 0.59 21.07 -6.28
C THR A 37 -0.01 19.85 -6.99
N LEU A 38 -0.42 18.84 -6.23
CA LEU A 38 -1.08 17.64 -6.71
C LEU A 38 -2.44 17.96 -7.36
N PHE A 39 -3.16 18.94 -6.81
CA PHE A 39 -4.43 19.44 -7.36
C PHE A 39 -4.29 20.82 -8.01
N SER A 40 -3.12 21.14 -8.56
CA SER A 40 -2.84 22.44 -9.18
C SER A 40 -3.84 22.85 -10.28
N LEU A 41 -4.45 21.88 -10.97
CA LEU A 41 -5.49 22.12 -11.98
C LEU A 41 -6.93 22.08 -11.40
N GLY A 42 -7.09 21.90 -10.09
CA GLY A 42 -8.39 21.78 -9.43
C GLY A 42 -9.23 20.64 -10.01
N LYS A 43 -10.49 20.91 -10.34
CA LYS A 43 -11.37 19.92 -10.99
C LYS A 43 -11.12 19.70 -12.47
N LEU A 44 -10.29 20.53 -13.12
CA LEU A 44 -10.03 20.44 -14.57
C LEU A 44 -9.21 19.20 -14.94
N GLY A 45 -8.51 18.60 -13.98
CA GLY A 45 -7.79 17.33 -14.17
C GLY A 45 -6.50 17.26 -13.38
N LEU A 46 -5.63 16.32 -13.77
CA LEU A 46 -4.29 16.15 -13.20
C LEU A 46 -3.24 16.62 -14.20
N SER A 47 -2.22 17.33 -13.72
CA SER A 47 -1.07 17.71 -14.53
C SER A 47 -0.30 16.47 -14.98
N TYR A 48 0.25 16.48 -16.21
CA TYR A 48 1.18 15.44 -16.67
C TYR A 48 2.34 15.20 -15.69
N ARG A 49 2.80 16.26 -15.00
CA ARG A 49 3.84 16.15 -13.97
C ARG A 49 3.40 15.26 -12.80
N VAL A 50 2.16 15.43 -12.32
CA VAL A 50 1.60 14.66 -11.21
C VAL A 50 1.38 13.20 -11.63
N ILE A 51 0.89 12.98 -12.84
CA ILE A 51 0.71 11.62 -13.39
C ILE A 51 2.05 10.88 -13.41
N MET A 52 3.13 11.53 -13.88
CA MET A 52 4.47 10.95 -13.89
C MET A 52 5.01 10.70 -12.47
N GLN A 53 4.76 11.59 -11.51
CA GLN A 53 5.13 11.37 -10.11
C GLN A 53 4.42 10.14 -9.52
N ILE A 54 3.12 9.98 -9.78
CA ILE A 54 2.34 8.82 -9.33
C ILE A 54 2.83 7.52 -10.01
N ALA A 55 3.21 7.59 -11.28
CA ALA A 55 3.79 6.46 -11.99
C ALA A 55 5.11 6.02 -11.35
N ILE A 56 6.04 6.95 -11.09
CA ILE A 56 7.32 6.63 -10.43
C ILE A 56 7.07 6.05 -9.03
N LEU A 57 6.17 6.66 -8.24
CA LEU A 57 5.84 6.16 -6.90
C LEU A 57 5.27 4.73 -6.97
N SER A 58 4.34 4.48 -7.90
CA SER A 58 3.74 3.16 -8.12
C SER A 58 4.76 2.12 -8.56
N PHE A 59 5.75 2.53 -9.37
CA PHE A 59 6.85 1.68 -9.79
C PHE A 59 7.76 1.29 -8.62
N LEU A 60 8.11 2.24 -7.75
CA LEU A 60 8.87 1.96 -6.53
C LEU A 60 8.11 1.00 -5.59
N ILE A 61 6.81 1.22 -5.39
CA ILE A 61 5.96 0.33 -4.58
C ILE A 61 5.94 -1.09 -5.17
N ALA A 62 5.87 -1.23 -6.50
CA ALA A 62 5.95 -2.53 -7.16
C ALA A 62 7.30 -3.22 -6.94
N ILE A 63 8.41 -2.46 -6.96
CA ILE A 63 9.75 -2.99 -6.63
C ILE A 63 9.80 -3.49 -5.19
N TYR A 64 9.30 -2.70 -4.23
CA TYR A 64 9.29 -3.11 -2.83
C TYR A 64 8.44 -4.37 -2.61
N THR A 65 7.30 -4.45 -3.28
CA THR A 65 6.42 -5.63 -3.25
C THR A 65 7.16 -6.85 -3.79
N HIS A 66 7.85 -6.72 -4.92
CA HIS A 66 8.65 -7.79 -5.50
C HIS A 66 9.77 -8.25 -4.55
N ILE A 67 10.53 -7.32 -3.97
CA ILE A 67 11.64 -7.65 -3.07
C ILE A 67 11.14 -8.36 -1.80
N LEU A 68 10.09 -7.83 -1.16
CA LEU A 68 9.60 -8.34 0.12
C LEU A 68 8.87 -9.68 0.00
N PHE A 69 8.04 -9.84 -1.04
CA PHE A 69 7.18 -11.02 -1.18
C PHE A 69 7.73 -12.08 -2.14
N GLU A 70 8.58 -11.67 -3.10
CA GLU A 70 9.03 -12.56 -4.18
C GLU A 70 10.48 -13.01 -4.03
N SER A 71 11.31 -12.26 -3.30
CA SER A 71 12.67 -12.73 -3.00
C SER A 71 12.65 -13.78 -1.87
N ASN A 72 13.40 -14.86 -2.06
CA ASN A 72 13.64 -15.89 -1.05
C ASN A 72 14.41 -15.37 0.18
N PHE A 73 14.81 -14.09 0.19
CA PHE A 73 15.66 -13.49 1.22
C PHE A 73 14.98 -13.40 2.60
N LEU A 74 13.64 -13.46 2.64
CA LEU A 74 12.84 -13.38 3.86
C LEU A 74 11.95 -14.62 4.04
N ASN A 75 12.40 -15.80 3.62
CA ASN A 75 11.56 -17.01 3.65
C ASN A 75 11.21 -17.48 5.06
N GLU A 76 12.03 -17.13 6.06
CA GLU A 76 11.82 -17.52 7.46
C GLU A 76 11.04 -16.47 8.28
N GLN A 77 10.79 -15.29 7.73
CA GLN A 77 10.11 -14.21 8.43
C GLN A 77 8.58 -14.36 8.30
N LEU A 78 7.88 -14.24 9.43
CA LEU A 78 6.41 -14.23 9.48
C LEU A 78 5.88 -13.24 8.44
N PHE A 79 4.90 -13.68 7.65
CA PHE A 79 4.21 -12.87 6.63
C PHE A 79 3.78 -11.48 7.15
N LEU A 80 3.43 -11.40 8.44
CA LEU A 80 3.14 -10.14 9.16
C LEU A 80 4.28 -9.12 9.08
N HIS A 81 5.53 -9.53 9.29
CA HIS A 81 6.68 -8.61 9.26
C HIS A 81 6.89 -8.02 7.87
N LYS A 82 6.71 -8.81 6.80
CA LYS A 82 6.80 -8.34 5.40
C LYS A 82 5.78 -7.25 5.10
N VAL A 83 4.58 -7.39 5.65
CA VAL A 83 3.47 -6.46 5.41
C VAL A 83 3.65 -5.17 6.21
N ILE A 84 4.08 -5.29 7.46
CA ILE A 84 4.45 -4.14 8.28
C ILE A 84 5.59 -3.38 7.58
N ALA A 85 6.64 -4.07 7.14
CA ALA A 85 7.75 -3.45 6.40
C ALA A 85 7.29 -2.79 5.09
N MET A 86 6.40 -3.43 4.32
CA MET A 86 5.84 -2.84 3.11
C MET A 86 5.06 -1.55 3.40
N PHE A 87 4.27 -1.53 4.47
CA PHE A 87 3.56 -0.33 4.90
C PHE A 87 4.52 0.79 5.29
N PHE A 88 5.53 0.50 6.11
CA PHE A 88 6.52 1.50 6.52
C PHE A 88 7.31 2.06 5.33
N ILE A 89 7.79 1.21 4.43
CA ILE A 89 8.58 1.63 3.26
C ILE A 89 7.72 2.44 2.29
N SER A 90 6.49 2.00 2.01
CA SER A 90 5.57 2.75 1.13
C SER A 90 5.15 4.09 1.74
N GLY A 91 4.88 4.14 3.04
CA GLY A 91 4.59 5.37 3.78
C GLY A 91 5.76 6.35 3.77
N LEU A 92 6.97 5.87 4.06
CA LEU A 92 8.18 6.69 4.03
C LEU A 92 8.45 7.22 2.62
N THR A 93 8.34 6.38 1.60
CA THR A 93 8.52 6.79 0.20
C THR A 93 7.50 7.85 -0.20
N THR A 94 6.23 7.68 0.20
CA THR A 94 5.18 8.66 -0.07
C THR A 94 5.46 9.98 0.66
N ALA A 95 5.92 9.94 1.92
CA ALA A 95 6.30 11.14 2.67
C ALA A 95 7.47 11.89 2.02
N VAL A 96 8.47 11.16 1.49
CA VAL A 96 9.57 11.75 0.72
C VAL A 96 9.04 12.41 -0.56
N PHE A 97 8.14 11.76 -1.29
CA PHE A 97 7.52 12.33 -2.49
C PHE A 97 6.73 13.60 -2.16
N ILE A 98 5.97 13.59 -1.07
CA ILE A 98 5.25 14.78 -0.59
C ILE A 98 6.22 15.94 -0.35
N ALA A 99 7.34 15.70 0.35
CA ALA A 99 8.32 16.72 0.67
C ALA A 99 9.08 17.24 -0.55
N VAL A 100 9.49 16.35 -1.46
CA VAL A 100 10.27 16.68 -2.66
C VAL A 100 9.42 17.36 -3.74
N PHE A 101 8.21 16.87 -3.96
CA PHE A 101 7.32 17.40 -5.01
C PHE A 101 6.35 18.46 -4.50
N GLY A 102 6.35 18.73 -3.19
CA GLY A 102 5.52 19.76 -2.57
C GLY A 102 4.02 19.48 -2.73
N TRP A 103 3.60 18.21 -2.63
CA TRP A 103 2.18 17.84 -2.78
C TRP A 103 1.28 18.58 -1.80
N PHE A 104 1.79 18.91 -0.62
CA PHE A 104 1.22 19.90 0.28
C PHE A 104 2.36 20.62 1.02
N PRO A 105 2.12 21.81 1.61
CA PRO A 105 3.17 22.60 2.22
C PRO A 105 3.72 21.85 3.43
N ILE A 106 5.05 21.75 3.55
CA ILE A 106 5.70 21.08 4.69
C ILE A 106 5.28 21.73 6.02
N THR A 107 5.00 23.04 5.99
CA THR A 107 4.50 23.84 7.11
C THR A 107 3.03 23.59 7.45
N SER A 108 2.28 22.90 6.59
CA SER A 108 0.87 22.59 6.83
C SER A 108 0.73 21.36 7.73
N MET A 109 0.71 21.60 9.04
CA MET A 109 0.43 20.55 10.04
C MET A 109 -0.86 19.78 9.73
N LYS A 110 -1.90 20.44 9.20
CA LYS A 110 -3.17 19.80 8.82
C LYS A 110 -2.98 18.74 7.73
N GLY A 111 -2.12 19.01 6.74
CA GLY A 111 -1.81 18.06 5.66
C GLY A 111 -1.09 16.81 6.18
N TRP A 112 -0.09 17.00 7.03
CA TRP A 112 0.65 15.89 7.66
C TRP A 112 -0.23 15.06 8.61
N ILE A 113 -1.11 15.70 9.39
CA ILE A 113 -2.06 15.00 10.25
C ILE A 113 -3.00 14.15 9.40
N GLY A 114 -3.53 14.68 8.29
CA GLY A 114 -4.38 13.93 7.37
C GLY A 114 -3.67 12.72 6.76
N PHE A 115 -2.41 12.90 6.32
CA PHE A 115 -1.59 11.81 5.81
C PHE A 115 -1.35 10.72 6.86
N ILE A 116 -0.91 11.09 8.06
CA ILE A 116 -0.65 10.14 9.16
C ILE A 116 -1.93 9.41 9.56
N LEU A 117 -3.06 10.13 9.63
CA LEU A 117 -4.34 9.54 9.99
C LEU A 117 -4.81 8.53 8.93
N SER A 118 -4.75 8.91 7.64
CA SER A 118 -5.06 7.98 6.55
C SER A 118 -4.12 6.78 6.55
N PHE A 119 -2.83 7.01 6.77
CA PHE A 119 -1.82 5.97 6.82
C PHE A 119 -2.09 4.97 7.95
N LEU A 120 -2.40 5.48 9.16
CA LEU A 120 -2.76 4.65 10.32
C LEU A 120 -4.03 3.85 10.08
N ILE A 121 -5.08 4.45 9.50
CA ILE A 121 -6.33 3.75 9.19
C ILE A 121 -6.04 2.60 8.19
N CYS A 122 -5.34 2.88 7.10
CA CYS A 122 -4.96 1.86 6.12
C CYS A 122 -4.10 0.75 6.76
N PHE A 123 -3.17 1.11 7.64
CA PHE A 123 -2.32 0.16 8.35
C PHE A 123 -3.11 -0.75 9.28
N ILE A 124 -4.06 -0.20 10.05
CA ILE A 124 -4.93 -0.98 10.96
C ILE A 124 -5.79 -1.94 10.14
N VAL A 125 -6.41 -1.47 9.06
CA VAL A 125 -7.25 -2.31 8.19
C VAL A 125 -6.45 -3.45 7.57
N ALA A 126 -5.25 -3.16 7.04
CA ALA A 126 -4.39 -4.17 6.45
C ALA A 126 -3.90 -5.19 7.50
N THR A 127 -3.49 -4.73 8.68
CA THR A 127 -3.03 -5.59 9.77
C THR A 127 -4.16 -6.46 10.31
N ALA A 128 -5.35 -5.90 10.52
CA ALA A 128 -6.53 -6.64 10.96
C ALA A 128 -6.97 -7.71 9.95
N GLY A 129 -7.01 -7.37 8.66
CA GLY A 129 -7.30 -8.32 7.58
C GLY A 129 -6.28 -9.45 7.52
N MET A 130 -5.01 -9.15 7.80
CA MET A 130 -3.95 -10.15 7.86
C MET A 130 -4.07 -11.08 9.05
N LEU A 131 -4.31 -10.54 10.25
CA LEU A 131 -4.51 -11.34 11.46
C LEU A 131 -5.71 -12.28 11.31
N TYR A 132 -6.78 -11.80 10.66
CA TYR A 132 -7.94 -12.64 10.34
C TYR A 132 -7.57 -13.80 9.41
N LYS A 133 -6.82 -13.50 8.34
CA LYS A 133 -6.37 -14.53 7.39
C LYS A 133 -5.40 -15.52 8.04
N TYR A 134 -4.48 -15.05 8.87
CA TYR A 134 -3.52 -15.87 9.61
C TYR A 134 -4.24 -16.84 10.55
N LYS A 135 -5.21 -16.38 11.35
CA LYS A 135 -6.02 -17.26 12.21
C LYS A 135 -6.77 -18.33 11.41
N LYS A 136 -7.29 -17.98 10.24
CA LYS A 136 -8.00 -18.93 9.37
C LYS A 136 -7.07 -19.98 8.76
N GLU A 137 -5.87 -19.58 8.33
CA GLU A 137 -4.85 -20.51 7.83
C GLU A 137 -4.31 -21.41 8.94
N GLU A 138 -4.10 -20.87 10.15
CA GLU A 138 -3.69 -21.63 11.34
C GLU A 138 -4.71 -22.70 11.73
N GLN A 139 -6.01 -22.37 11.75
CA GLN A 139 -7.08 -23.34 12.03
C GLN A 139 -7.11 -24.48 11.00
N ARG A 140 -6.93 -24.15 9.72
CA ARG A 140 -6.93 -25.13 8.63
C ARG A 140 -5.70 -26.04 8.69
N TYR A 141 -4.54 -25.48 9.02
CA TYR A 141 -3.30 -26.23 9.19
C TYR A 141 -3.38 -27.18 10.39
N ASN A 142 -3.87 -26.70 11.52
CA ASN A 142 -4.05 -27.51 12.73
C ASN A 142 -5.11 -28.61 12.56
N ALA A 143 -6.15 -28.39 11.74
CA ALA A 143 -7.13 -29.43 11.40
C ALA A 143 -6.48 -30.55 10.57
N CYS A 144 -5.70 -30.21 9.55
CA CYS A 144 -5.02 -31.19 8.69
C CYS A 144 -3.92 -31.96 9.45
N LEU A 145 -3.18 -31.31 10.36
CA LEU A 145 -2.24 -31.99 11.24
C LEU A 145 -2.91 -33.01 12.16
N LYS A 146 -4.09 -32.67 12.71
CA LYS A 146 -4.86 -33.60 13.55
C LYS A 146 -5.39 -34.80 12.77
N GLU A 147 -5.71 -34.63 11.48
CA GLU A 147 -6.09 -35.74 10.60
C GLU A 147 -4.89 -36.64 10.31
N MET A 148 -3.73 -36.08 9.94
CA MET A 148 -2.52 -36.87 9.68
C MET A 148 -1.97 -37.59 10.93
N GLN A 149 -2.12 -37.00 12.12
CA GLN A 149 -1.76 -37.68 13.38
C GLN A 149 -2.74 -38.80 13.76
N LYS A 150 -4.00 -38.73 13.31
CA LYS A 150 -4.99 -39.81 13.51
C LYS A 150 -4.84 -40.95 12.51
N GLU A 151 -4.32 -40.68 11.31
CA GLU A 151 -4.02 -41.69 10.30
C GLU A 151 -2.68 -42.43 10.51
N LYS A 152 -1.79 -41.90 11.36
CA LYS A 152 -0.58 -42.61 11.84
C LYS A 152 -0.66 -42.96 13.35
N PRO A 153 -1.62 -43.79 13.80
CA PRO A 153 -1.54 -44.34 15.13
C PRO A 153 -0.46 -45.44 15.14
N TYR A 154 0.72 -45.12 15.69
CA TYR A 154 1.78 -46.02 16.16
C TYR A 154 2.11 -47.24 15.27
N GLU A 155 3.21 -47.15 14.52
CA GLU A 155 4.12 -48.29 14.38
C GLU A 155 5.15 -48.27 15.52
#